data_AF-A0ABD0R798-F1
#
_entry.id   AF-A0ABD0R798-F1
#
_cell.length_a   1.000
_cell.length_b   1.000
_cell.length_c   1.000
_cell.angle_alpha   90.00
_cell.angle_beta   90.00
_cell.angle_gamma   90.00
#
_symmetry.space_group_name_H-M   'P 1'
#
loop_
_entity.id
_entity.type
_entity.pdbx_description
1 polymer ?
#
loop_
_entity_poly.entity_id
_entity_poly.type
_entity_poly.pdbx_seq_one_letter_code
_entity_poly.pdbx_strand_id
1 'polypeptide(L)'
;AMVGLLGSLVQLDKAGLLDCILYLSGVSGSTWCMASLYKDPDWSTKLDTVKDKIIKRLSGPRVSLTDALAKLKKYYYGKDFFSLTDVWAAMVITTYMKEIDEHTLTDQWNQHSKDPFPIYTATDKQSKQEEGGDPWFEISPYEAGYSLTGAFVETSSFGSQFDKGSKKKPQPEMDMLYLQ
;
A
#
# COMPACT_ATOMS: atom_id res chain seq x y z
N ALA A 1 2.36 -14.72 -2.39
CA ALA A 1 3.31 -13.65 -2.01
C ALA A 1 3.11 -13.22 -0.55
N MET A 2 1.95 -12.67 -0.16
CA MET A 2 1.67 -12.18 1.20
C MET A 2 2.15 -13.11 2.33
N VAL A 3 1.60 -14.33 2.42
CA VAL A 3 1.94 -15.30 3.48
C VAL A 3 3.42 -15.70 3.43
N GLY A 4 4.01 -15.76 2.23
CA GLY A 4 5.43 -16.05 2.04
C GLY A 4 6.33 -14.93 2.59
N LEU A 5 5.97 -13.65 2.35
CA LEU A 5 6.69 -12.52 2.93
C LEU A 5 6.57 -12.54 4.46
N LEU A 6 5.37 -12.73 5.00
CA LEU A 6 5.15 -12.81 6.44
C LEU A 6 6.01 -13.90 7.08
N GLY A 7 6.04 -15.10 6.49
CA GLY A 7 6.90 -16.20 6.95
C GLY A 7 8.39 -15.87 6.87
N SER A 8 8.81 -15.17 5.81
CA SER A 8 10.21 -14.75 5.65
C SER A 8 10.63 -13.75 6.72
N LEU A 9 9.79 -12.75 7.01
CA LEU A 9 10.03 -11.76 8.07
C LEU A 9 10.10 -12.43 9.45
N VAL A 10 9.22 -13.40 9.73
CA VAL A 10 9.25 -14.17 10.97
C VAL A 10 10.55 -14.96 11.11
N GLN A 11 11.06 -15.50 10.01
CA GLN A 11 12.33 -16.23 10.05
C GLN A 11 13.54 -15.29 10.20
N LEU A 12 13.49 -14.09 9.61
CA LEU A 12 14.50 -13.05 9.80
C LEU A 12 14.55 -12.56 11.24
N ASP A 13 13.40 -12.37 11.88
CA ASP A 13 13.30 -12.01 13.29
C ASP A 13 13.92 -13.08 14.19
N LYS A 14 13.56 -14.35 13.98
CA LYS A 14 14.14 -15.50 14.71
C LYS A 14 15.65 -15.64 14.52
N ALA A 15 16.17 -15.22 13.37
CA ALA A 15 17.60 -15.24 13.08
C ALA A 15 18.34 -14.01 13.66
N GLY A 16 17.63 -13.04 14.24
CA GLY A 16 18.21 -11.78 14.70
C GLY A 16 18.72 -10.91 13.54
N LEU A 17 18.05 -10.97 12.39
CA LEU A 17 18.42 -10.25 11.18
C LEU A 17 17.39 -9.20 10.76
N LEU A 18 16.19 -9.19 11.37
CA LEU A 18 15.13 -8.26 10.99
C LEU A 18 15.49 -6.80 11.32
N ASP A 19 16.17 -6.58 12.45
CA ASP A 19 16.66 -5.27 12.90
C ASP A 19 17.78 -4.68 12.01
N CYS A 20 18.39 -5.51 11.16
CA CYS A 20 19.38 -5.09 10.18
C CYS A 20 18.76 -4.53 8.89
N ILE A 21 17.43 -4.63 8.72
CA ILE A 21 16.73 -4.24 7.49
C ILE A 21 16.36 -2.76 7.55
N LEU A 22 16.91 -1.98 6.63
CA LEU A 22 16.60 -0.55 6.48
C LEU A 22 15.34 -0.30 5.64
N TYR A 23 15.13 -1.10 4.60
CA TYR A 23 14.06 -0.92 3.62
C TYR A 23 13.30 -2.23 3.42
N LEU A 24 11.97 -2.13 3.35
CA LEU A 24 11.11 -3.23 2.95
C LEU A 24 10.34 -2.81 1.70
N SER A 25 10.79 -3.29 0.55
CA SER A 25 10.15 -3.04 -0.74
C SER A 25 9.21 -4.16 -1.16
N GLY A 26 8.08 -3.83 -1.79
CA GLY A 26 7.15 -4.84 -2.30
C GLY A 26 6.38 -4.43 -3.55
N VAL A 27 5.94 -5.44 -4.30
CA VAL A 27 5.10 -5.31 -5.50
C VAL A 27 3.99 -6.36 -5.47
N SER A 28 2.79 -6.01 -5.93
CA SER A 28 1.65 -6.94 -5.99
C SER A 28 1.42 -7.60 -4.62
N GLY A 29 1.13 -8.90 -4.53
CA GLY A 29 0.70 -9.53 -3.26
C GLY A 29 1.68 -9.46 -2.07
N SER A 30 2.92 -8.99 -2.20
CA SER A 30 3.75 -8.64 -1.03
C SER A 30 3.30 -7.35 -0.36
N THR A 31 2.75 -6.39 -1.13
CA THR A 31 2.22 -5.12 -0.59
C THR A 31 1.09 -5.36 0.38
N TRP A 32 0.29 -6.41 0.18
CA TRP A 32 -0.80 -6.80 1.10
C TRP A 32 -0.28 -7.20 2.48
N CYS A 33 0.89 -7.86 2.52
CA CYS A 33 1.55 -8.19 3.78
C CYS A 33 2.09 -6.92 4.43
N MET A 34 2.75 -6.07 3.66
CA MET A 34 3.28 -4.79 4.14
C MET A 34 2.14 -3.92 4.72
N ALA A 35 1.09 -3.67 3.95
CA ALA A 35 -0.08 -2.90 4.39
C ALA A 35 -0.72 -3.48 5.67
N SER A 36 -0.65 -4.79 5.88
CA SER A 36 -1.12 -5.41 7.12
C SER A 36 -0.19 -5.20 8.30
N LEU A 37 1.13 -5.19 8.07
CA LEU A 37 2.15 -5.01 9.11
C LEU A 37 2.18 -3.55 9.60
N TYR A 38 2.22 -2.59 8.67
CA TYR A 38 2.35 -1.15 8.99
C TYR A 38 1.10 -0.53 9.62
N LYS A 39 0.01 -1.28 9.81
CA LYS A 39 -1.11 -0.88 10.67
C LYS A 39 -0.77 -0.85 12.15
N ASP A 40 0.17 -1.68 12.56
CA ASP A 40 0.66 -1.75 13.93
C ASP A 40 2.01 -0.99 13.97
N PRO A 41 2.10 0.17 14.66
CA PRO A 41 3.38 0.86 14.82
C PRO A 41 4.41 -0.02 15.53
N ASP A 42 5.67 0.05 15.12
CA ASP A 42 6.76 -0.78 15.65
C ASP A 42 6.47 -2.29 15.53
N TRP A 43 5.80 -2.71 14.45
CA TRP A 43 5.42 -4.11 14.24
C TRP A 43 6.62 -5.05 14.29
N SER A 44 7.78 -4.61 13.83
CA SER A 44 9.03 -5.38 13.78
C SER A 44 9.47 -5.84 15.18
N THR A 45 9.18 -5.05 16.22
CA THR A 45 9.53 -5.38 17.62
C THR A 45 8.56 -6.37 18.28
N LYS A 46 7.43 -6.65 17.63
CA LYS A 46 6.32 -7.47 18.16
C LYS A 46 5.74 -8.37 17.07
N LEU A 47 6.59 -8.82 16.14
CA LEU A 47 6.18 -9.48 14.91
C LEU A 47 5.32 -10.72 15.16
N ASP A 48 5.64 -11.53 16.19
CA ASP A 48 4.81 -12.69 16.51
C ASP A 48 3.36 -12.33 16.85
N THR A 49 3.16 -11.24 17.60
CA THR A 49 1.81 -10.76 17.94
C THR A 49 1.07 -10.24 16.70
N VAL A 50 1.77 -9.46 15.85
CA VAL A 50 1.18 -8.90 14.63
C VAL A 50 0.86 -10.00 13.62
N LYS A 51 1.75 -10.97 13.45
CA LYS A 51 1.51 -12.19 12.65
C LYS A 51 0.25 -12.91 13.11
N ASP A 52 0.07 -13.12 14.41
CA ASP A 52 -1.12 -13.80 14.95
C ASP A 52 -2.39 -12.98 14.72
N LYS A 53 -2.35 -11.64 14.84
CA LYS A 53 -3.47 -10.77 14.46
C LYS A 53 -3.82 -10.91 12.97
N ILE A 54 -2.82 -10.89 12.09
CA ILE A 54 -3.00 -11.05 10.64
C ILE A 54 -3.61 -12.42 10.33
N ILE A 55 -3.06 -13.51 10.88
CA ILE A 55 -3.58 -14.87 10.67
C ILE A 55 -5.01 -14.99 11.19
N LYS A 56 -5.30 -14.42 12.36
CA LYS A 56 -6.65 -14.41 12.94
C LYS A 56 -7.63 -13.68 12.04
N ARG A 57 -7.27 -12.51 11.51
CA ARG A 57 -8.09 -11.75 10.55
C ARG A 57 -8.33 -12.56 9.28
N LEU A 58 -7.26 -13.11 8.68
CA LEU A 58 -7.34 -13.92 7.45
C LEU A 58 -8.11 -15.23 7.64
N SER A 59 -8.16 -15.77 8.86
CA SER A 59 -8.98 -16.95 9.21
C SER A 59 -10.41 -16.57 9.60
N GLY A 60 -10.68 -15.29 9.86
CA GLY A 60 -11.94 -14.75 10.35
C GLY A 60 -13.08 -14.73 9.32
N PRO A 61 -14.22 -14.13 9.67
CA PRO A 61 -15.34 -13.98 8.75
C PRO A 61 -14.97 -13.10 7.55
N ARG A 62 -15.66 -13.30 6.42
CA ARG A 62 -15.53 -12.40 5.27
C ARG A 62 -16.20 -11.06 5.59
N VAL A 63 -15.69 -10.00 4.98
CA VAL A 63 -16.40 -8.72 4.93
C VAL A 63 -17.72 -8.94 4.19
N SER A 64 -18.78 -8.26 4.65
CA SER A 64 -20.09 -8.43 4.04
C SER A 64 -20.09 -7.88 2.61
N LEU A 65 -20.85 -8.52 1.71
CA LEU A 65 -21.01 -8.04 0.33
C LEU A 65 -21.61 -6.63 0.30
N THR A 66 -22.48 -6.31 1.26
CA THR A 66 -23.07 -4.98 1.42
C THR A 66 -22.01 -3.93 1.70
N ASP A 67 -21.05 -4.20 2.58
CA ASP A 67 -19.96 -3.26 2.89
C ASP A 67 -19.01 -3.09 1.71
N ALA A 68 -18.68 -4.19 1.02
CA ALA A 68 -17.86 -4.14 -0.20
C ALA A 68 -18.55 -3.30 -1.31
N LEU A 69 -19.85 -3.48 -1.51
CA LEU A 69 -20.65 -2.68 -2.46
C LEU A 69 -20.80 -1.22 -2.00
N ALA A 70 -20.92 -0.97 -0.71
CA ALA A 70 -20.96 0.39 -0.16
C ALA A 70 -19.63 1.12 -0.43
N LYS A 71 -18.49 0.43 -0.22
CA LYS A 71 -17.17 0.95 -0.54
C LYS A 71 -17.00 1.20 -2.04
N LEU A 72 -17.47 0.29 -2.89
CA LEU A 72 -17.46 0.47 -4.34
C LEU A 72 -18.28 1.69 -4.78
N LYS A 73 -19.47 1.88 -4.22
CA LYS A 73 -20.29 3.09 -4.46
C LYS A 73 -19.56 4.35 -4.00
N LYS A 74 -18.90 4.32 -2.84
CA LYS A 74 -18.10 5.45 -2.34
C LYS A 74 -16.99 5.82 -3.33
N TYR A 75 -16.28 4.85 -3.91
CA TYR A 75 -15.30 5.14 -4.97
C TYR A 75 -15.95 5.70 -6.22
N TYR A 76 -17.07 5.13 -6.68
CA TYR A 76 -17.76 5.57 -7.89
C TYR A 76 -18.22 7.03 -7.82
N TYR A 77 -18.75 7.47 -6.66
CA TYR A 77 -19.23 8.86 -6.50
C TYR A 77 -18.16 9.83 -5.99
N GLY A 78 -17.12 9.34 -5.30
CA GLY A 78 -16.12 10.16 -4.62
C GLY A 78 -14.86 10.45 -5.43
N LYS A 79 -14.59 9.69 -6.50
CA LYS A 79 -13.38 9.86 -7.32
C LYS A 79 -13.68 10.54 -8.64
N ASP A 80 -12.74 11.39 -9.07
CA ASP A 80 -12.73 11.96 -10.42
C ASP A 80 -12.58 10.87 -11.51
N PHE A 81 -11.79 9.85 -11.22
CA PHE A 81 -11.48 8.76 -12.14
C PHE A 81 -11.79 7.43 -11.46
N PHE A 82 -12.78 6.74 -12.00
CA PHE A 82 -13.16 5.39 -11.59
C PHE A 82 -12.69 4.38 -12.63
N SER A 83 -12.10 3.27 -12.18
CA SER A 83 -11.44 2.28 -13.01
C SER A 83 -11.70 0.85 -12.53
N LEU A 84 -11.22 -0.15 -13.29
CA LEU A 84 -11.26 -1.54 -12.85
C LEU A 84 -10.44 -1.79 -11.58
N THR A 85 -9.44 -0.94 -11.30
CA THR A 85 -8.67 -1.00 -10.04
C THR A 85 -9.57 -0.72 -8.83
N ASP A 86 -10.55 0.19 -8.95
CA ASP A 86 -11.50 0.48 -7.87
C ASP A 86 -12.43 -0.71 -7.60
N VAL A 87 -12.86 -1.40 -8.67
CA VAL A 87 -13.64 -2.65 -8.56
C VAL A 87 -12.80 -3.75 -7.92
N TRP A 88 -11.54 -3.90 -8.34
CA TRP A 88 -10.60 -4.88 -7.81
C TRP A 88 -10.35 -4.65 -6.31
N ALA A 89 -10.05 -3.41 -5.92
CA ALA A 89 -9.85 -3.02 -4.53
C ALA A 89 -11.08 -3.35 -3.67
N ALA A 90 -12.26 -2.84 -4.05
CA ALA A 90 -13.46 -2.98 -3.24
C ALA A 90 -13.98 -4.43 -3.16
N MET A 91 -13.82 -5.23 -4.22
CA MET A 91 -14.39 -6.58 -4.30
C MET A 91 -13.37 -7.68 -4.00
N VAL A 92 -12.19 -7.61 -4.60
CA VAL A 92 -11.19 -8.69 -4.54
C VAL A 92 -10.30 -8.53 -3.32
N ILE A 93 -9.66 -7.38 -3.13
CA ILE A 93 -8.77 -7.15 -1.98
C ILE A 93 -9.54 -7.32 -0.68
N THR A 94 -10.72 -6.71 -0.56
CA THR A 94 -11.62 -6.88 0.59
C THR A 94 -11.93 -8.35 0.90
N THR A 95 -12.12 -9.19 -0.12
CA THR A 95 -12.42 -10.61 0.06
C THR A 95 -11.21 -11.39 0.59
N TYR A 96 -10.02 -11.13 0.05
CA TYR A 96 -8.80 -11.86 0.43
C TYR A 96 -8.22 -11.36 1.75
N MET A 97 -8.19 -10.05 1.95
CA MET A 97 -7.65 -9.42 3.16
C MET A 97 -8.61 -9.47 4.33
N LYS A 98 -9.91 -9.72 4.05
CA LYS A 98 -11.00 -9.76 5.02
C LYS A 98 -11.11 -8.47 5.83
N GLU A 99 -10.87 -7.35 5.16
CA GLU A 99 -10.94 -6.01 5.73
C GLU A 99 -11.16 -4.96 4.63
N ILE A 100 -11.69 -3.80 5.02
CA ILE A 100 -11.73 -2.60 4.19
C ILE A 100 -10.77 -1.62 4.85
N ASP A 101 -9.59 -1.44 4.27
CA ASP A 101 -8.56 -0.57 4.83
C ASP A 101 -8.66 0.84 4.28
N GLU A 102 -9.33 1.73 5.01
CA GLU A 102 -9.51 3.13 4.59
C GLU A 102 -8.41 4.07 5.08
N HIS A 103 -7.40 3.57 5.81
CA HIS A 103 -6.26 4.38 6.22
C HIS A 103 -5.42 4.76 5.00
N THR A 104 -4.78 5.92 5.05
CA THR A 104 -3.81 6.33 4.04
C THR A 104 -2.42 5.76 4.35
N LEU A 105 -1.48 5.89 3.41
CA LEU A 105 -0.11 5.47 3.68
C LEU A 105 0.56 6.42 4.69
N THR A 106 0.24 7.72 4.62
CA THR A 106 0.72 8.70 5.59
C THR A 106 0.18 8.44 7.00
N ASP A 107 -1.06 7.96 7.16
CA ASP A 107 -1.64 7.59 8.46
C ASP A 107 -0.88 6.44 9.14
N GLN A 108 -0.37 5.51 8.35
CA GLN A 108 0.30 4.29 8.83
C GLN A 108 1.75 4.53 9.25
N TRP A 109 2.37 5.64 8.84
CA TRP A 109 3.78 5.89 9.09
C TRP A 109 4.03 6.83 10.28
N ASN A 110 4.97 6.43 11.13
CA ASN A 110 5.50 7.27 12.21
C ASN A 110 6.98 7.56 11.93
N GLN A 111 7.37 8.84 11.95
CA GLN A 111 8.75 9.28 11.72
C GLN A 111 9.75 8.72 12.75
N HIS A 112 9.27 8.25 13.90
CA HIS A 112 10.07 7.60 14.94
C HIS A 112 9.93 6.08 14.95
N SER A 113 9.34 5.50 13.89
CA SER A 113 9.18 4.05 13.78
C SER A 113 10.54 3.34 13.80
N LYS A 114 10.59 2.20 14.48
CA LYS A 114 11.72 1.27 14.42
C LYS A 114 11.59 0.25 13.29
N ASP A 115 10.50 0.31 12.54
CA ASP A 115 10.24 -0.60 11.43
C ASP A 115 11.10 -0.23 10.22
N PRO A 116 11.42 -1.21 9.35
CA PRO A 116 11.99 -0.93 8.04
C PRO A 116 11.17 0.12 7.27
N PHE A 117 11.81 0.95 6.46
CA PHE A 117 11.10 1.95 5.68
C PHE A 117 10.34 1.28 4.51
N PRO A 118 9.00 1.45 4.41
CA PRO A 118 8.21 0.78 3.39
C PRO A 118 8.32 1.48 2.03
N ILE A 119 8.59 0.69 0.98
CA ILE A 119 8.56 1.15 -0.41
C ILE A 119 7.61 0.25 -1.21
N TYR A 120 6.50 0.82 -1.66
CA TYR A 120 5.55 0.15 -2.54
C TYR A 120 5.88 0.51 -3.99
N THR A 121 5.70 -0.44 -4.90
CA THR A 121 6.03 -0.22 -6.32
C THR A 121 4.87 -0.60 -7.23
N ALA A 122 4.69 0.20 -8.27
CA ALA A 122 3.77 -0.03 -9.36
C ALA A 122 4.48 0.17 -10.70
N THR A 123 3.85 -0.27 -11.79
CA THR A 123 4.39 -0.04 -13.13
C THR A 123 3.48 0.83 -13.98
N ASP A 124 4.02 1.92 -14.53
CA ASP A 124 3.34 2.72 -15.54
C ASP A 124 3.45 2.04 -16.92
N LYS A 125 2.28 1.72 -17.50
CA LYS A 125 2.18 1.05 -18.80
C LYS A 125 2.60 1.95 -19.96
N GLN A 126 2.29 3.24 -19.92
CA GLN A 126 2.64 4.19 -20.98
C GLN A 126 4.15 4.39 -21.00
N SER A 127 4.74 4.67 -19.84
CA SER A 127 6.20 4.81 -19.71
C SER A 127 6.94 3.54 -20.14
N LYS A 128 6.41 2.35 -19.83
CA LYS A 128 6.98 1.06 -20.30
C LYS A 128 7.03 0.92 -21.82
N GLN A 129 6.13 1.58 -22.55
CA GLN A 129 6.06 1.48 -24.02
C GLN A 129 6.95 2.51 -24.72
N GLU A 130 7.46 3.51 -24.00
CA GLU A 130 8.36 4.52 -24.54
C GLU A 130 9.82 4.03 -24.55
N GLU A 131 10.56 4.37 -25.61
CA GLU A 131 12.00 4.08 -25.66
C GLU A 131 12.74 4.91 -24.62
N GLY A 132 13.39 4.23 -23.66
CA GLY A 132 14.08 4.89 -22.55
C GLY A 132 13.16 5.35 -21.41
N GLY A 133 11.88 4.96 -21.42
CA GLY A 133 10.94 5.27 -20.35
C GLY A 133 11.31 4.58 -19.02
N ASP A 134 10.88 5.20 -17.91
CA ASP A 134 10.97 4.64 -16.57
C ASP A 134 9.63 4.01 -16.17
N PRO A 135 9.48 2.69 -16.32
CA PRO A 135 8.20 2.05 -16.03
C PRO A 135 7.92 2.00 -14.53
N TRP A 136 8.90 2.23 -13.65
CA TRP A 136 8.73 2.04 -12.21
C TRP A 136 8.23 3.29 -11.54
N PHE A 137 7.13 3.14 -10.82
CA PHE A 137 6.59 4.17 -9.95
C PHE A 137 6.72 3.70 -8.50
N GLU A 138 7.35 4.53 -7.68
CA GLU A 138 7.60 4.25 -6.27
C GLU A 138 6.64 5.04 -5.41
N ILE A 139 6.18 4.43 -4.32
CA ILE A 139 5.29 5.05 -3.33
C ILE A 139 5.85 4.73 -1.95
N SER A 140 6.19 5.76 -1.20
CA SER A 140 6.64 5.68 0.18
C SER A 140 5.75 6.54 1.08
N PRO A 141 5.91 6.53 2.41
CA PRO A 141 5.18 7.44 3.28
C PRO A 141 5.43 8.93 3.04
N TYR A 142 6.56 9.29 2.43
CA TYR A 142 6.92 10.69 2.21
C TYR A 142 6.57 11.16 0.80
N GLU A 143 6.91 10.36 -0.19
CA GLU A 143 6.80 10.73 -1.59
C GLU A 143 6.38 9.59 -2.50
N ALA A 144 5.78 9.96 -3.63
CA ALA A 144 5.41 9.07 -4.71
C ALA A 144 5.87 9.65 -6.05
N GLY A 145 6.50 8.84 -6.91
CA GLY A 145 7.12 9.36 -8.12
C GLY A 145 7.95 8.38 -8.93
N TYR A 146 8.69 8.94 -9.88
CA TYR A 146 9.55 8.23 -10.81
C TYR A 146 11.03 8.47 -10.49
N SER A 147 11.75 7.41 -10.16
CA SER A 147 13.15 7.50 -9.72
C SER A 147 14.10 7.94 -10.82
N LEU A 148 13.91 7.50 -12.07
CA LEU A 148 14.83 7.85 -13.16
C LEU A 148 14.76 9.33 -13.53
N THR A 149 13.56 9.92 -13.48
CA THR A 149 13.38 11.36 -13.78
C THR A 149 13.57 12.25 -12.56
N GLY A 150 13.59 11.66 -11.35
CA GLY A 150 13.61 12.41 -10.09
C GLY A 150 12.32 13.20 -9.84
N ALA A 151 11.23 12.85 -10.52
CA ALA A 151 9.97 13.56 -10.43
C ALA A 151 9.09 12.93 -9.34
N PHE A 152 9.05 13.58 -8.17
CA PHE A 152 8.29 13.16 -7.00
C PHE A 152 7.31 14.23 -6.54
N VAL A 153 6.22 13.77 -5.92
CA VAL A 153 5.29 14.59 -5.15
C VAL A 153 5.13 14.00 -3.76
N GLU A 154 4.69 14.80 -2.79
CA GLU A 154 4.28 14.25 -1.49
C GLU A 154 3.22 13.17 -1.67
N THR A 155 3.29 12.07 -0.91
CA THR A 155 2.36 10.94 -1.05
C THR A 155 0.90 11.34 -0.87
N SER A 156 0.61 12.27 0.03
CA SER A 156 -0.72 12.85 0.22
C SER A 156 -1.26 13.58 -1.02
N SER A 157 -0.37 13.95 -1.94
CA SER A 157 -0.69 14.62 -3.19
C SER A 157 -0.85 13.65 -4.36
N PHE A 158 -0.48 12.37 -4.20
CA PHE A 158 -0.62 11.36 -5.22
C PHE A 158 -2.11 11.18 -5.59
N GLY A 159 -2.42 11.28 -6.88
CA GLY A 159 -3.80 11.31 -7.40
C GLY A 159 -4.36 12.70 -7.66
N SER A 160 -3.72 13.76 -7.16
CA SER A 160 -4.07 15.14 -7.52
C SER A 160 -3.66 15.47 -8.95
N GLN A 161 -4.30 16.48 -9.56
CA GLN A 161 -3.91 16.95 -10.90
C GLN A 161 -2.89 18.08 -10.82
N PHE A 162 -1.86 18.01 -11.65
CA PHE A 162 -0.77 18.98 -11.72
C PHE A 162 -0.61 19.55 -13.12
N ASP A 163 -0.14 20.79 -13.20
CA ASP A 163 0.28 21.44 -14.44
C ASP A 163 1.58 22.20 -14.18
N LYS A 164 2.63 21.87 -14.94
CA LYS A 164 3.98 22.45 -14.82
C LYS A 164 4.52 22.46 -13.38
N GLY A 165 4.36 21.34 -12.66
CA GLY A 165 4.80 21.19 -11.27
C GLY A 165 3.91 21.86 -10.22
N SER A 166 2.83 22.54 -10.62
CA SER A 166 1.88 23.20 -9.72
C SER A 166 0.61 22.36 -9.57
N LYS A 167 0.23 22.04 -8.32
CA LYS A 167 -1.01 21.34 -8.00
C LYS A 167 -2.23 22.21 -8.36
N LYS A 168 -3.09 21.72 -9.26
CA LYS A 168 -4.26 22.45 -9.77
C LYS A 168 -5.57 21.96 -9.17
N LYS A 169 -5.75 20.64 -9.12
CA LYS A 169 -6.93 20.02 -8.52
C LYS A 169 -6.49 19.07 -7.42
N PRO A 170 -6.53 19.51 -6.15
CA PRO A 170 -6.24 18.65 -5.02
C PRO A 170 -7.25 17.51 -4.96
N GLN A 171 -6.75 16.30 -4.72
CA GLN A 171 -7.54 15.11 -4.41
C GLN A 171 -7.15 14.61 -3.02
N PRO A 172 -8.07 13.98 -2.27
CA PRO A 172 -7.72 13.27 -1.05
C PRO A 172 -6.67 12.19 -1.33
N GLU A 173 -5.81 11.93 -0.36
CA GLU A 173 -4.87 10.81 -0.44
C GLU A 173 -5.61 9.50 -0.65
N MET A 174 -5.02 8.61 -1.46
CA MET A 174 -5.57 7.29 -1.71
C MET A 174 -5.48 6.44 -0.46
N ASP A 175 -6.55 5.69 -0.18
CA ASP A 175 -6.52 4.69 0.88
C ASP A 175 -5.70 3.46 0.49
N MET A 176 -5.20 2.75 1.50
CA MET A 176 -4.41 1.55 1.34
C MET A 176 -5.19 0.43 0.66
N LEU A 177 -6.52 0.38 0.77
CA LEU A 177 -7.34 -0.58 0.03
C LEU A 177 -7.18 -0.40 -1.49
N TYR A 178 -7.11 0.83 -1.99
CA TYR A 178 -6.90 1.12 -3.40
C TYR A 178 -5.45 0.89 -3.87
N LEU A 179 -4.47 1.15 -3.01
CA LEU A 179 -3.04 1.00 -3.34
C LEU A 179 -2.56 -0.47 -3.34
N GLN A 180 -3.33 -1.40 -2.79
CA GLN A 180 -3.03 -2.84 -2.70
C GLN A 180 -3.44 -3.65 -3.95
#